data_AF-A0A2H3E192-F1
#
_entry.id   AF-A0A2H3E192-F1
#
_cell.length_a   1.000
_cell.length_b   1.000
_cell.length_c   1.000
_cell.angle_alpha   90.00
_cell.angle_beta   90.00
_cell.angle_gamma   90.00
#
_symmetry.space_group_name_H-M   'P 1'
#
loop_
_entity.id
_entity.type
_entity.pdbx_description
1 polymer ?
#
loop_
_entity_poly.entity_id
_entity_poly.type
_entity_poly.pdbx_seq_one_letter_code
_entity_poly.pdbx_strand_id
1 'polypeptide(L)'
;HKAKAAAFDRVNGITNPLDTCYDILCKQEPYIDSFGNAKSNSRWEIVYSSLRQSEKGGPVCAISLVNKAISTNAWEQLYFPSNDVVVIQVHGSWGRLTIFNIYNDGMHSQTLDTLE
;
A
#
# COMPACT_ATOMS: atom_id res chain seq x y z
N HIS A 1 9.89 -8.48 16.71
CA HIS A 1 10.07 -7.08 17.16
C HIS A 1 11.20 -6.33 16.43
N LYS A 2 12.46 -6.80 16.42
CA LYS A 2 13.57 -6.11 15.71
C LYS A 2 13.43 -6.04 14.17
N ALA A 3 12.88 -7.07 13.52
CA ALA A 3 12.71 -7.10 12.06
C ALA A 3 11.66 -6.10 11.53
N LYS A 4 10.55 -5.89 12.26
CA LYS A 4 9.51 -4.90 11.89
C LYS A 4 10.01 -3.46 12.00
N ALA A 5 10.88 -3.16 12.97
CA ALA A 5 11.56 -1.85 13.07
C ALA A 5 12.56 -1.62 11.93
N ALA A 6 13.34 -2.63 11.53
CA ALA A 6 14.28 -2.50 10.41
C ALA A 6 13.57 -2.25 9.06
N ALA A 7 12.42 -2.89 8.81
CA ALA A 7 11.60 -2.62 7.62
C ALA A 7 10.86 -1.27 7.67
N PHE A 8 10.69 -0.70 8.87
CA PHE A 8 10.19 0.65 9.08
C PHE A 8 11.28 1.68 8.75
N ASP A 9 12.50 1.50 9.29
CA ASP A 9 13.66 2.36 9.00
C ASP A 9 14.02 2.37 7.51
N ARG A 10 13.86 1.22 6.83
CA ARG A 10 14.10 1.07 5.39
C ARG A 10 13.11 1.79 4.48
N VAL A 11 11.98 2.29 4.98
CA VAL A 11 11.02 3.10 4.19
C VAL A 11 11.04 4.57 4.69
N ASN A 12 11.32 4.78 5.98
CA ASN A 12 11.24 6.07 6.66
C ASN A 12 12.58 6.80 6.84
N GLY A 13 13.70 6.23 6.39
CA GLY A 13 15.01 6.90 6.43
C GLY A 13 15.01 8.25 5.70
N ILE A 14 15.73 9.23 6.29
CA ILE A 14 15.82 10.64 5.86
C ILE A 14 16.42 10.80 4.44
N THR A 15 17.16 9.79 3.97
CA THR A 15 17.47 9.53 2.56
C THR A 15 17.43 8.03 2.38
N ASN A 16 16.55 7.56 1.51
CA ASN A 16 16.32 6.13 1.34
C ASN A 16 16.34 5.84 -0.15
N PRO A 17 17.27 5.04 -0.69
CA PRO A 17 17.38 4.81 -2.14
C PRO A 17 16.06 4.37 -2.78
N LEU A 18 15.12 3.80 -2.01
CA LEU A 18 13.80 3.46 -2.53
C LEU A 18 13.02 4.66 -3.09
N ASP A 19 13.16 5.87 -2.54
CA ASP A 19 12.42 7.06 -3.00
C ASP A 19 12.91 7.65 -4.32
N THR A 20 14.11 7.27 -4.74
CA THR A 20 14.70 7.62 -6.05
C THR A 20 14.64 6.46 -7.04
N CYS A 21 14.49 5.22 -6.55
CA CYS A 21 14.44 4.03 -7.40
C CYS A 21 13.03 3.58 -7.79
N TYR A 22 12.00 3.94 -7.03
CA TYR A 22 10.65 3.42 -7.25
C TYR A 22 9.58 4.52 -7.25
N ASP A 23 8.60 4.33 -8.13
CA ASP A 23 7.40 5.16 -8.24
C ASP A 23 6.27 4.65 -7.33
N ILE A 24 6.14 3.33 -7.18
CA ILE A 24 5.12 2.69 -6.35
C ILE A 24 5.77 1.54 -5.56
N LEU A 25 5.43 1.43 -4.27
CA LEU A 25 5.83 0.31 -3.42
C LEU A 25 4.59 -0.38 -2.84
N CYS A 26 4.56 -1.70 -2.95
CA CYS A 26 3.55 -2.55 -2.30
C CYS A 26 4.17 -3.17 -1.04
N LYS A 27 3.56 -2.95 0.13
CA LYS A 27 4.08 -3.44 1.41
C LYS A 27 3.01 -4.21 2.18
N GLN A 28 3.37 -5.44 2.55
CA GLN A 28 2.60 -6.30 3.44
C GLN A 28 3.13 -6.20 4.88
N GLU A 29 2.27 -6.45 5.86
CA GLU A 29 2.53 -6.33 7.30
C GLU A 29 3.28 -5.03 7.70
N PRO A 30 2.74 -3.85 7.35
CA PRO A 30 3.38 -2.61 7.75
C PRO A 30 3.47 -2.50 9.28
N TYR A 31 4.50 -1.79 9.76
CA TYR A 31 4.49 -1.33 11.14
C TYR A 31 3.37 -0.30 11.30
N ILE A 32 2.50 -0.55 12.28
CA ILE A 32 1.38 0.30 12.64
C ILE A 32 1.67 0.92 14.00
N ASP A 33 1.55 2.24 14.10
CA ASP A 33 1.76 2.98 15.34
C ASP A 33 0.60 2.77 16.34
N SER A 34 0.76 3.30 17.55
CA SER A 34 -0.27 3.23 18.60
C SER A 34 -1.59 3.92 18.24
N PHE A 35 -1.62 4.73 17.16
CA PHE A 35 -2.80 5.39 16.64
C PHE A 35 -3.43 4.64 15.45
N GLY A 36 -2.93 3.44 15.13
CA GLY A 36 -3.44 2.63 14.03
C GLY A 36 -2.92 3.04 12.66
N ASN A 37 -1.88 3.88 12.57
CA ASN A 37 -1.39 4.40 11.29
C ASN A 37 -0.03 3.81 10.90
N ALA A 38 0.11 3.47 9.63
CA ALA A 38 1.43 3.31 9.04
C ALA A 38 2.14 4.67 8.93
N LYS A 39 3.47 4.65 8.92
CA LYS A 39 4.28 5.85 8.68
C LYS A 39 5.03 5.74 7.35
N SER A 40 5.13 6.87 6.69
CA SER A 40 5.99 7.12 5.55
C SER A 40 6.75 8.43 5.77
N ASN A 41 7.82 8.66 5.01
CA ASN A 41 8.43 9.98 4.90
C ASN A 41 7.58 10.90 3.97
N SER A 42 8.02 12.15 3.79
CA SER A 42 7.28 13.15 3.02
C SER A 42 7.17 12.86 1.52
N ARG A 43 8.01 11.97 0.96
CA ARG A 43 8.04 11.61 -0.46
C ARG A 43 6.93 10.66 -0.88
N TRP A 44 6.31 9.98 0.07
CA TRP A 44 5.30 8.96 -0.23
C TRP A 44 3.92 9.38 0.23
N GLU A 45 2.92 9.03 -0.55
CA GLU A 45 1.52 9.01 -0.17
C GLU A 45 1.11 7.57 0.16
N ILE A 46 0.56 7.36 1.36
CA ILE A 46 0.13 6.03 1.82
C ILE A 46 -1.31 5.79 1.36
N VAL A 47 -1.51 4.68 0.67
CA VAL A 47 -2.82 4.16 0.29
C VAL A 47 -3.11 2.92 1.13
N TYR A 48 -4.18 2.98 1.92
CA TYR A 48 -4.71 1.84 2.68
C TYR A 48 -5.77 1.10 1.85
N SER A 49 -6.32 -0.01 2.35
CA SER A 49 -7.53 -0.59 1.75
C SER A 49 -8.67 0.43 1.70
N SER A 50 -9.49 0.37 0.65
CA SER A 50 -10.68 1.22 0.51
C SER A 50 -11.72 1.01 1.61
N LEU A 51 -11.63 -0.10 2.35
CA LEU A 51 -12.50 -0.38 3.50
C LEU A 51 -12.00 0.23 4.81
N ARG A 52 -10.82 0.88 4.82
CA ARG A 52 -10.14 1.33 6.05
C ARG A 52 -11.00 2.17 6.99
N GLN A 53 -11.87 3.03 6.45
CA GLN A 53 -12.75 3.91 7.23
C GLN A 53 -14.20 3.41 7.27
N SER A 54 -14.48 2.22 6.74
CA SER A 54 -15.83 1.65 6.73
C SER A 54 -16.11 0.85 8.00
N GLU A 55 -17.39 0.55 8.26
CA GLU A 55 -17.81 -0.37 9.33
C GLU A 55 -17.25 -1.80 9.13
N LYS A 56 -16.91 -2.16 7.89
CA LYS A 56 -16.25 -3.41 7.53
C LYS A 56 -14.73 -3.33 7.66
N GLY A 57 -14.18 -2.23 8.18
CA GLY A 57 -12.75 -2.02 8.33
C GLY A 57 -12.12 -3.05 9.27
N GLY A 58 -10.94 -3.53 8.89
CA GLY A 58 -10.17 -4.51 9.66
C GLY A 58 -8.76 -4.01 9.98
N PRO A 59 -7.91 -4.90 10.53
CA PRO A 59 -6.48 -4.63 10.69
C PRO A 59 -5.83 -4.21 9.36
N VAL A 60 -4.80 -3.37 9.44
CA VAL A 60 -4.03 -2.97 8.25
C VAL A 60 -3.03 -4.08 7.91
N CYS A 61 -3.40 -4.94 6.98
CA CYS A 61 -2.56 -6.05 6.52
C CYS A 61 -1.61 -5.64 5.37
N ALA A 62 -2.03 -4.68 4.54
CA ALA A 62 -1.25 -4.14 3.44
C ALA A 62 -1.43 -2.62 3.28
N ILE A 63 -0.39 -1.99 2.76
CA ILE A 63 -0.41 -0.62 2.25
C ILE A 63 0.32 -0.56 0.92
N SER A 64 -0.09 0.38 0.08
CA SER A 64 0.69 0.79 -1.08
C SER A 64 1.18 2.22 -0.85
N LEU A 65 2.38 2.53 -1.34
CA LEU A 65 2.99 3.85 -1.27
C LEU A 65 3.13 4.37 -2.69
N VAL A 66 2.57 5.55 -2.97
CA VAL A 66 2.75 6.23 -4.26
C VAL A 66 3.74 7.36 -4.07
N ASN A 67 4.78 7.41 -4.90
CA ASN A 67 5.76 8.48 -4.88
C ASN A 67 5.08 9.78 -5.31
N LYS A 68 5.21 10.83 -4.51
CA LYS A 68 4.62 12.16 -4.80
C LYS A 68 5.28 12.86 -6.00
N ALA A 69 6.34 12.28 -6.56
CA ALA A 69 6.85 12.68 -7.88
C ALA A 69 5.84 12.36 -9.00
N ILE A 70 4.95 11.37 -8.81
CA ILE A 70 3.82 11.13 -9.69
C ILE A 70 2.73 12.16 -9.40
N SER A 71 2.20 12.78 -10.46
CA SER A 71 1.06 13.68 -10.32
C SER A 71 -0.13 12.96 -9.68
N THR A 72 -0.78 13.58 -8.70
CA THR A 72 -2.03 13.07 -8.10
C THR A 72 -3.17 12.95 -9.11
N ASN A 73 -3.05 13.58 -10.27
CA ASN A 73 -3.99 13.44 -11.39
C ASN A 73 -3.60 12.31 -12.35
N ALA A 74 -2.60 11.49 -12.05
CA ALA A 74 -2.13 10.40 -12.89
C ALA A 74 -2.35 9.02 -12.25
N TRP A 75 -2.99 8.97 -11.07
CA TRP A 75 -3.36 7.74 -10.42
C TRP A 75 -4.57 7.93 -9.51
N GLU A 76 -5.25 6.83 -9.21
CA GLU A 76 -6.37 6.78 -8.28
C GLU A 76 -6.36 5.48 -7.47
N GLN A 77 -6.93 5.53 -6.27
CA GLN A 77 -7.30 4.32 -5.54
C GLN A 77 -8.62 3.79 -6.10
N LEU A 78 -8.68 2.49 -6.39
CA LEU A 78 -9.94 1.83 -6.73
C LEU A 78 -10.54 1.15 -5.51
N TYR A 79 -11.87 1.17 -5.42
CA TYR A 79 -12.59 0.42 -4.41
C TYR A 79 -12.42 -1.08 -4.63
N PHE A 80 -12.14 -1.82 -3.55
CA PHE A 80 -12.16 -3.27 -3.53
C PHE A 80 -12.81 -3.77 -2.23
N PRO A 81 -13.69 -4.78 -2.28
CA PRO A 81 -14.46 -5.24 -1.13
C PRO A 81 -13.66 -6.18 -0.19
N SER A 82 -12.38 -5.89 0.07
CA SER A 82 -11.54 -6.63 1.02
C SER A 82 -10.55 -5.71 1.73
N ASN A 83 -10.29 -5.96 3.03
CA ASN A 83 -9.26 -5.26 3.80
C ASN A 83 -7.84 -5.72 3.43
N ASP A 84 -7.73 -6.90 2.85
CA ASP A 84 -6.45 -7.52 2.49
C ASP A 84 -5.95 -7.07 1.11
N VAL A 85 -6.72 -6.25 0.39
CA VAL A 85 -6.37 -5.79 -0.95
C VAL A 85 -6.33 -4.26 -0.99
N VAL A 86 -5.25 -3.74 -1.55
CA VAL A 86 -5.10 -2.32 -1.91
C VAL A 86 -4.97 -2.24 -3.43
N VAL A 87 -5.88 -1.53 -4.08
CA VAL A 87 -5.89 -1.37 -5.54
C VAL A 87 -5.57 0.06 -5.92
N ILE A 88 -4.55 0.23 -6.76
CA ILE A 88 -4.19 1.51 -7.36
C ILE A 88 -4.27 1.36 -8.88
N GLN A 89 -4.85 2.33 -9.56
CA GLN A 89 -4.77 2.45 -11.01
C GLN A 89 -3.93 3.68 -11.35
N VAL A 90 -2.89 3.48 -12.15
CA VAL A 90 -2.08 4.54 -12.75
C VAL A 90 -2.52 4.70 -14.19
N HIS A 91 -2.56 5.93 -14.68
CA HIS A 91 -2.97 6.22 -16.05
C HIS A 91 -2.02 7.22 -16.73
N GLY A 92 -1.82 7.02 -18.02
CA GLY A 92 -0.98 7.87 -18.87
C GLY A 92 -1.31 7.69 -20.35
N SER A 93 -0.49 8.28 -21.22
CA SER A 93 -0.64 8.13 -22.68
C SER A 93 -0.49 6.67 -23.15
N TRP A 94 0.17 5.84 -22.33
CA TRP A 94 0.35 4.41 -22.52
C TRP A 94 -0.85 3.57 -22.06
N GLY A 95 -1.93 4.20 -21.58
CA GLY A 95 -3.14 3.52 -21.11
C GLY A 95 -3.24 3.50 -19.59
N ARG A 96 -3.69 2.36 -19.04
CA ARG A 96 -3.97 2.17 -17.62
C ARG A 96 -3.24 0.95 -17.09
N LEU A 97 -2.63 1.07 -15.92
CA LEU A 97 -1.99 -0.01 -15.16
C LEU A 97 -2.71 -0.11 -13.83
N THR A 98 -3.40 -1.23 -13.61
CA THR A 98 -4.03 -1.54 -12.32
C THR A 98 -3.12 -2.47 -11.53
N ILE A 99 -2.78 -2.08 -10.31
CA ILE A 99 -1.91 -2.81 -9.39
C ILE A 99 -2.77 -3.30 -8.23
N PHE A 100 -2.81 -4.62 -8.04
CA PHE A 100 -3.44 -5.28 -6.90
C PHE A 100 -2.37 -5.68 -5.89
N ASN A 101 -2.27 -4.95 -4.78
CA ASN A 101 -1.45 -5.34 -3.65
C ASN A 101 -2.29 -6.21 -2.71
N ILE A 102 -2.12 -7.52 -2.86
CA ILE A 102 -2.88 -8.52 -2.13
C ILE A 102 -2.03 -9.05 -0.98
N TYR A 103 -2.53 -8.86 0.24
CA TYR A 103 -2.06 -9.58 1.40
C TYR A 103 -2.57 -11.02 1.34
N ASN A 104 -1.65 -11.96 1.50
CA ASN A 104 -1.96 -13.37 1.65
C ASN A 104 -1.43 -13.81 3.02
N ASP A 105 -2.33 -14.33 3.86
CA ASP A 105 -1.98 -14.83 5.20
C ASP A 105 -1.17 -16.13 5.17
N GLY A 106 -0.97 -16.71 3.98
CA GLY A 106 -0.24 -17.96 3.75
C GLY A 106 -0.98 -19.21 4.23
N MET A 107 -2.18 -19.04 4.79
CA MET A 107 -2.99 -20.09 5.40
C MET A 107 -4.26 -20.37 4.58
N HIS A 108 -4.73 -19.41 3.78
CA HIS A 108 -5.94 -19.51 2.99
C HIS A 108 -5.75 -18.83 1.62
N SER A 109 -6.17 -19.50 0.53
CA SER A 109 -6.10 -18.95 -0.84
C SER A 109 -7.31 -18.10 -1.24
N GLN A 110 -8.25 -17.86 -0.32
CA GLN A 110 -9.56 -17.23 -0.60
C GLN A 110 -9.46 -15.85 -1.26
N THR A 111 -8.38 -15.11 -1.02
CA THR A 111 -8.17 -13.79 -1.64
C THR A 111 -7.93 -13.88 -3.15
N LEU A 112 -7.39 -15.01 -3.66
CA LEU A 112 -7.19 -15.23 -5.09
C LEU A 112 -8.50 -15.49 -5.83
N ASP A 113 -9.45 -16.16 -5.18
CA ASP A 113 -10.76 -16.48 -5.75
C ASP A 113 -11.61 -15.21 -6.01
N THR A 114 -11.29 -14.08 -5.37
CA THR A 114 -11.98 -12.79 -5.57
C THR A 114 -11.51 -11.99 -6.79
N LEU A 115 -10.53 -12.51 -7.54
CA LEU A 115 -9.95 -11.84 -8.72
C LEU A 115 -10.49 -12.37 -10.06
N GLU A 116 -11.31 -13.42 -10.04
CA GLU A 116 -12.04 -13.97 -11.21
C GLU A 116 -13.42 -13.33 -11.37
#